data_AF-A0A2D4PC74-F1
#
_entry.id   AF-A0A2D4PC74-F1
#
_cell.length_a   1.000
_cell.length_b   1.000
_cell.length_c   1.000
_cell.angle_alpha   90.00
_cell.angle_beta   90.00
_cell.angle_gamma   90.00
#
_symmetry.space_group_name_H-M   'P 1'
#
loop_
_entity.id
_entity.type
_entity.pdbx_description
1 polymer ?
#
loop_
_entity_poly.entity_id
_entity_poly.type
_entity_poly.pdbx_seq_one_letter_code
_entity_poly.pdbx_strand_id
1 'polypeptide(L)'
;MKIRNVSSTLVNISSTQSVLLDCGEGTFGQLCRHYGDEIDKMLCNIAAVFVSHIHADHHTGLLNILLQRHRALVSHGESHNPLLLVAPTILKTWLHQYHDNCQEILGYTKMIPAQFLKENANVFKPNAKVYIESLMEKCNFREFQTCEVRHCKNAFGCSMVHKSGWKVVYSGDTMPCASLVDMGKDASLLIHEATLEDGMEEEAIEKTHSTTSQAVEVGMRMNAKFIMLNHFSQRYAKIPLFSEDSSEKIGIAFDHMQVCFEDFDAIPKLILPLKALFADEIEEMEERREKRELRYLKEAFKASQTVVGDRSPAKTKLEQTEDSVGAPNKKLKTTN
;
A
#
# COMPACT_ATOMS: atom_id res chain seq x y z
N MET A 1 -7.00 -16.62 -14.54
CA MET A 1 -5.53 -16.49 -14.67
C MET A 1 -5.07 -15.37 -13.73
N LYS A 2 -3.99 -15.56 -12.97
CA LYS A 2 -3.42 -14.51 -12.10
C LYS A 2 -2.63 -13.55 -13.00
N ILE A 3 -2.98 -12.26 -13.03
CA ILE A 3 -2.48 -11.30 -14.05
C ILE A 3 -1.46 -10.28 -13.51
N ARG A 4 -1.26 -10.22 -12.19
CA ARG A 4 -0.33 -9.30 -11.52
C ARG A 4 0.59 -10.08 -10.60
N ASN A 5 1.83 -9.64 -10.43
CA ASN A 5 2.68 -10.10 -9.35
C ASN A 5 2.41 -9.27 -8.07
N VAL A 6 3.13 -9.58 -6.99
CA VAL A 6 3.16 -8.76 -5.77
C VAL A 6 4.08 -7.54 -5.93
N SER A 7 4.06 -6.67 -4.93
CA SER A 7 4.55 -5.30 -4.95
C SER A 7 6.05 -5.16 -5.19
N SER A 8 6.39 -4.47 -6.27
CA SER A 8 7.70 -3.85 -6.44
C SER A 8 7.62 -2.76 -7.50
N THR A 9 8.31 -1.65 -7.29
CA THR A 9 8.40 -0.55 -8.26
C THR A 9 9.84 -0.07 -8.35
N LEU A 10 10.42 -0.13 -9.54
CA LEU A 10 11.77 0.32 -9.79
C LEU A 10 11.76 1.77 -10.28
N VAL A 11 12.40 2.66 -9.53
CA VAL A 11 12.59 4.07 -9.89
C VAL A 11 14.02 4.25 -10.39
N ASN A 12 14.18 4.49 -11.70
CA ASN A 12 15.47 4.83 -12.28
C ASN A 12 15.77 6.31 -12.00
N ILE A 13 16.78 6.56 -11.18
CA ILE A 13 17.18 7.92 -10.76
C ILE A 13 18.13 8.54 -11.79
N SER A 14 19.01 7.70 -12.36
CA SER A 14 19.93 8.02 -13.44
C SER A 14 20.21 6.78 -14.29
N SER A 15 21.09 6.88 -15.29
CA SER A 15 21.53 5.73 -16.09
C SER A 15 22.27 4.64 -15.31
N THR A 16 22.71 4.94 -14.07
CA THR A 16 23.56 4.05 -13.26
C THR A 16 23.03 3.85 -11.84
N GLN A 17 21.94 4.49 -11.45
CA GLN A 17 21.43 4.44 -10.08
C GLN A 17 19.91 4.32 -10.10
N SER A 18 19.40 3.34 -9.36
CA SER A 18 17.98 3.08 -9.22
C SER A 18 17.62 2.77 -7.78
N VAL A 19 16.39 3.07 -7.39
CA VAL A 19 15.80 2.73 -6.10
C VAL A 19 14.64 1.79 -6.33
N LEU A 20 14.61 0.68 -5.58
CA LEU A 20 13.47 -0.22 -5.58
C LEU A 20 12.53 0.14 -4.43
N LEU A 21 11.24 0.31 -4.72
CA LEU A 21 10.18 0.55 -3.76
C LEU A 21 9.40 -0.76 -3.58
N ASP A 22 9.55 -1.35 -2.41
CA ASP A 22 9.13 -2.71 -2.08
C ASP A 22 9.75 -3.79 -3.00
N CYS A 23 9.80 -5.00 -2.48
CA CYS A 23 10.48 -6.13 -3.09
C CYS A 23 9.80 -7.44 -2.73
N GLY A 24 8.53 -7.56 -3.12
CA GLY A 24 7.75 -8.78 -2.96
C GLY A 24 8.33 -9.99 -3.69
N GLU A 25 7.80 -11.17 -3.38
CA GLU A 25 8.19 -12.41 -4.04
C GLU A 25 8.16 -12.32 -5.58
N GLY A 26 9.13 -12.93 -6.24
CA GLY A 26 9.19 -12.95 -7.70
C GLY A 26 9.76 -11.67 -8.34
N THR A 27 10.08 -10.62 -7.57
CA THR A 27 10.67 -9.38 -8.10
C THR A 27 11.90 -9.63 -8.99
N PHE A 28 12.84 -10.47 -8.55
CA PHE A 28 14.00 -10.84 -9.38
C PHE A 28 13.59 -11.48 -10.72
N GLY A 29 12.63 -12.41 -10.70
CA GLY A 29 12.14 -13.04 -11.93
C GLY A 29 11.45 -12.04 -12.88
N GLN A 30 10.70 -11.08 -12.32
CA GLN A 30 10.09 -10.00 -13.10
C GLN A 30 11.16 -9.08 -13.71
N LEU A 31 12.25 -8.78 -13.00
CA LEU A 31 13.39 -8.04 -13.54
C LEU A 31 14.10 -8.83 -14.64
N CYS A 32 14.36 -10.12 -14.46
CA CYS A 32 14.95 -10.98 -15.51
C CYS A 32 14.13 -10.94 -16.80
N ARG A 33 12.80 -11.02 -16.67
CA ARG A 33 11.91 -11.00 -17.84
C ARG A 33 11.83 -9.63 -18.51
N HIS A 34 12.01 -8.55 -17.75
CA HIS A 34 11.97 -7.19 -18.28
C HIS A 34 13.30 -6.78 -18.94
N TYR A 35 14.43 -7.07 -18.29
CA TYR A 35 15.75 -6.60 -18.72
C TYR A 35 16.53 -7.62 -19.56
N GLY A 36 16.14 -8.90 -19.53
CA GLY A 36 16.81 -9.96 -20.28
C GLY A 36 18.31 -10.00 -19.96
N ASP A 37 19.13 -9.89 -21.00
CA ASP A 37 20.59 -9.96 -20.90
C ASP A 37 21.20 -8.79 -20.10
N GLU A 38 20.50 -7.66 -19.96
CA GLU A 38 20.98 -6.51 -19.18
C GLU A 38 20.71 -6.63 -17.66
N ILE A 39 20.21 -7.78 -17.19
CA ILE A 39 19.82 -7.98 -15.79
C ILE A 39 20.95 -7.70 -14.80
N ASP A 40 22.17 -8.14 -15.08
CA ASP A 40 23.29 -7.98 -14.12
C ASP A 40 23.65 -6.52 -13.92
N LYS A 41 23.74 -5.77 -15.02
CA LYS A 41 23.96 -4.32 -15.00
C LYS A 41 22.81 -3.61 -14.26
N MET A 42 21.57 -4.02 -14.52
CA MET A 42 20.42 -3.48 -13.80
C MET A 42 20.54 -3.76 -12.29
N LEU A 43 20.89 -4.97 -11.87
CA LEU A 43 21.10 -5.31 -10.46
C LEU A 43 22.20 -4.46 -9.83
N CYS A 44 23.33 -4.26 -10.53
CA CYS A 44 24.42 -3.38 -10.07
C CYS A 44 23.94 -1.94 -9.86
N ASN A 45 23.07 -1.44 -10.75
CA ASN A 45 22.48 -0.10 -10.66
C ASN A 45 21.54 0.10 -9.46
N ILE A 46 21.01 -0.96 -8.85
CA ILE A 46 20.14 -0.82 -7.67
C ILE A 46 20.99 -0.32 -6.49
N ALA A 47 20.83 0.95 -6.14
CA ALA A 47 21.56 1.62 -5.08
C ALA A 47 20.94 1.35 -3.71
N ALA A 48 19.61 1.36 -3.68
CA ALA A 48 18.83 1.21 -2.47
C ALA A 48 17.52 0.44 -2.71
N VAL A 49 17.04 -0.20 -1.65
CA VAL A 49 15.67 -0.71 -1.57
C VAL A 49 14.99 -0.01 -0.38
N PHE A 50 13.80 0.53 -0.62
CA PHE A 50 12.88 0.96 0.41
C PHE A 50 11.85 -0.16 0.62
N VAL A 51 11.67 -0.64 1.85
CA VAL A 51 10.58 -1.53 2.23
C VAL A 51 9.62 -0.75 3.11
N SER A 52 8.36 -0.65 2.69
CA SER A 52 7.31 0.12 3.34
C SER A 52 6.92 -0.48 4.70
N HIS A 53 6.72 -1.80 4.75
CA HIS A 53 6.26 -2.52 5.95
C HIS A 53 6.59 -4.03 5.88
N ILE A 54 6.14 -4.81 6.88
CA ILE A 54 6.55 -6.21 7.09
C ILE A 54 5.60 -7.26 6.50
N HIS A 55 4.60 -6.88 5.70
CA HIS A 55 3.80 -7.89 5.01
C HIS A 55 4.61 -8.54 3.89
N ALA A 56 4.43 -9.86 3.74
CA ALA A 56 5.32 -10.70 2.96
C ALA A 56 5.37 -10.29 1.48
N ASP A 57 4.26 -9.83 0.93
CA ASP A 57 4.10 -9.33 -0.42
C ASP A 57 4.90 -8.05 -0.74
N HIS A 58 5.56 -7.45 0.25
CA HIS A 58 6.39 -6.26 0.07
C HIS A 58 7.90 -6.50 0.28
N HIS A 59 8.32 -7.66 0.78
CA HIS A 59 9.75 -7.83 1.13
C HIS A 59 10.34 -9.22 0.95
N THR A 60 9.56 -10.28 0.72
CA THR A 60 10.13 -11.65 0.67
C THR A 60 11.08 -11.87 -0.51
N GLY A 61 10.91 -11.13 -1.61
CA GLY A 61 11.83 -11.15 -2.75
C GLY A 61 13.19 -10.50 -2.48
N LEU A 62 13.34 -9.73 -1.40
CA LEU A 62 14.57 -9.02 -1.03
C LEU A 62 15.76 -9.98 -0.89
N LEU A 63 15.54 -11.18 -0.35
CA LEU A 63 16.59 -12.19 -0.16
C LEU A 63 17.26 -12.52 -1.50
N ASN A 64 16.45 -12.75 -2.54
CA ASN A 64 16.95 -13.10 -3.86
C ASN A 64 17.63 -11.89 -4.53
N ILE A 65 17.08 -10.69 -4.37
CA ILE A 65 17.73 -9.46 -4.86
C ILE A 65 19.12 -9.27 -4.24
N LEU A 66 19.28 -9.47 -2.92
CA LEU A 66 20.58 -9.34 -2.26
C LEU A 66 21.61 -10.33 -2.82
N LEU A 67 21.21 -11.60 -2.96
CA LEU A 67 22.08 -12.66 -3.48
C LEU A 67 22.46 -12.43 -4.94
N GLN A 68 21.48 -12.16 -5.81
CA GLN A 68 21.71 -11.99 -7.25
C GLN A 68 22.46 -10.70 -7.55
N ARG A 69 22.20 -9.62 -6.81
CA ARG A 69 22.97 -8.38 -6.93
C ARG A 69 24.42 -8.57 -6.51
N HIS A 70 24.69 -9.29 -5.42
CA HIS A 70 26.07 -9.61 -5.04
C HIS A 70 26.77 -10.42 -6.14
N ARG A 71 26.10 -11.45 -6.69
CA ARG A 71 26.60 -12.26 -7.79
C ARG A 71 26.91 -11.41 -9.03
N ALA A 72 26.02 -10.50 -9.41
CA ALA A 72 26.22 -9.57 -10.53
C ALA A 72 27.43 -8.64 -10.31
N LEU A 73 27.56 -8.02 -9.12
CA LEU A 73 28.70 -7.17 -8.79
C LEU A 73 30.03 -7.91 -8.94
N VAL A 74 30.11 -9.15 -8.42
CA VAL A 74 31.31 -9.99 -8.55
C VAL A 74 31.61 -10.32 -10.01
N SER A 75 30.59 -10.67 -10.80
CA SER A 75 30.75 -10.93 -12.25
C SER A 75 31.27 -9.71 -13.01
N HIS A 76 30.93 -8.49 -12.58
CA HIS A 76 31.41 -7.23 -13.16
C HIS A 76 32.75 -6.73 -12.58
N GLY A 77 33.38 -7.49 -11.68
CA GLY A 77 34.64 -7.09 -11.04
C GLY A 77 34.50 -5.89 -10.10
N GLU A 78 33.27 -5.58 -9.67
CA GLU A 78 33.04 -4.49 -8.74
C GLU A 78 33.44 -4.87 -7.31
N SER A 79 34.01 -3.90 -6.59
CA SER A 79 34.31 -4.04 -5.17
C SER A 79 33.03 -4.29 -4.35
N HIS A 80 33.20 -4.78 -3.12
CA HIS A 80 32.09 -4.98 -2.21
C HIS A 80 31.28 -3.69 -1.99
N ASN A 81 30.10 -3.62 -2.60
CA ASN A 81 29.20 -2.46 -2.56
C ASN A 81 27.83 -2.88 -2.01
N PRO A 82 27.67 -2.92 -0.67
CA PRO A 82 26.41 -3.29 -0.03
C PRO A 82 25.23 -2.43 -0.48
N LEU A 83 24.08 -3.06 -0.61
CA LEU A 83 22.81 -2.40 -0.88
C LEU A 83 22.38 -1.56 0.33
N LEU A 84 21.92 -0.32 0.11
CA LEU A 84 21.31 0.47 1.17
C LEU A 84 19.85 0.05 1.35
N LEU A 85 19.46 -0.39 2.55
CA LEU A 85 18.11 -0.86 2.83
C LEU A 85 17.40 0.08 3.80
N VAL A 86 16.48 0.89 3.28
CA VAL A 86 15.60 1.72 4.11
C VAL A 86 14.37 0.90 4.48
N ALA A 87 14.17 0.58 5.76
CA ALA A 87 13.08 -0.32 6.15
C ALA A 87 12.69 -0.19 7.63
N PRO A 88 11.49 -0.68 8.03
CA PRO A 88 11.13 -0.86 9.43
C PRO A 88 12.16 -1.70 10.17
N THR A 89 12.52 -1.29 11.40
CA THR A 89 13.49 -2.00 12.24
C THR A 89 13.19 -3.49 12.44
N ILE A 90 11.92 -3.89 12.44
CA ILE A 90 11.50 -5.29 12.60
C ILE A 90 12.01 -6.20 11.47
N LEU A 91 12.20 -5.67 10.25
CA LEU A 91 12.74 -6.42 9.12
C LEU A 91 14.16 -6.93 9.41
N LYS A 92 14.92 -6.23 10.25
CA LYS A 92 16.25 -6.65 10.68
C LYS A 92 16.23 -8.03 11.33
N THR A 93 15.26 -8.28 12.20
CA THR A 93 15.15 -9.57 12.92
C THR A 93 14.96 -10.71 11.93
N TRP A 94 14.10 -10.53 10.94
CA TRP A 94 13.86 -11.52 9.89
C TRP A 94 15.12 -11.79 9.04
N LEU A 95 15.85 -10.74 8.64
CA LEU A 95 17.11 -10.88 7.90
C LEU A 95 18.19 -11.62 8.71
N HIS A 96 18.29 -11.36 10.01
CA HIS A 96 19.20 -12.08 10.89
C HIS A 96 18.82 -13.55 11.02
N GLN A 97 17.54 -13.85 11.23
CA GLN A 97 17.08 -15.24 11.30
C GLN A 97 17.40 -16.03 10.02
N TYR A 98 17.17 -15.43 8.84
CA TYR A 98 17.55 -16.06 7.58
C TYR A 98 19.08 -16.21 7.44
N HIS A 99 19.84 -15.19 7.83
CA HIS A 99 21.30 -15.24 7.79
C HIS A 99 21.88 -16.37 8.63
N ASP A 100 21.41 -16.49 9.88
CA ASP A 100 21.94 -17.45 10.86
C ASP A 100 21.53 -18.90 10.53
N ASN A 101 20.38 -19.11 9.85
CA ASN A 101 19.80 -20.44 9.68
C ASN A 101 19.75 -20.93 8.22
N CYS A 102 19.92 -20.06 7.23
CA CYS A 102 19.73 -20.42 5.83
C CYS A 102 20.95 -20.07 4.98
N GLN A 103 21.32 -18.80 4.88
CA GLN A 103 22.42 -18.36 4.03
C GLN A 103 22.96 -16.98 4.43
N GLU A 104 24.28 -16.81 4.39
CA GLU A 104 24.90 -15.55 4.74
C GLU A 104 24.53 -14.39 3.79
N ILE A 105 23.67 -13.48 4.25
CA ILE A 105 23.24 -12.29 3.48
C ILE A 105 23.55 -10.92 4.11
N LEU A 106 23.83 -10.83 5.42
CA LEU A 106 23.96 -9.54 6.12
C LEU A 106 25.16 -8.71 5.65
N GLY A 107 26.17 -9.35 5.04
CA GLY A 107 27.27 -8.64 4.39
C GLY A 107 26.82 -7.82 3.18
N TYR A 108 25.73 -8.20 2.51
CA TYR A 108 25.29 -7.60 1.25
C TYR A 108 24.39 -6.37 1.42
N THR A 109 24.06 -5.98 2.66
CA THR A 109 23.15 -4.87 2.94
C THR A 109 23.61 -3.99 4.11
N LYS A 110 23.28 -2.71 4.05
CA LYS A 110 23.40 -1.75 5.16
C LYS A 110 22.05 -1.12 5.42
N MET A 111 21.49 -1.43 6.59
CA MET A 111 20.13 -1.03 6.93
C MET A 111 20.10 0.39 7.54
N ILE A 112 19.18 1.20 7.02
CA ILE A 112 18.75 2.50 7.53
C ILE A 112 17.35 2.31 8.10
N PRO A 113 17.15 2.43 9.42
CA PRO A 113 15.80 2.41 10.00
C PRO A 113 14.93 3.51 9.39
N ALA A 114 13.78 3.16 8.84
CA ALA A 114 12.86 4.13 8.24
C ALA A 114 12.47 5.25 9.22
N GLN A 115 12.39 4.94 10.52
CA GLN A 115 12.11 5.92 11.58
C GLN A 115 13.12 7.06 11.68
N PHE A 116 14.37 6.85 11.23
CA PHE A 116 15.42 7.87 11.25
C PHE A 116 15.31 8.89 10.13
N LEU A 117 14.42 8.65 9.16
CA LEU A 117 14.14 9.53 8.03
C LEU A 117 12.81 10.29 8.19
N LYS A 118 12.15 10.16 9.35
CA LYS A 118 11.00 11.00 9.69
C LYS A 118 11.45 12.44 9.87
N GLU A 119 10.55 13.38 9.57
CA GLU A 119 10.79 14.79 9.84
C GLU A 119 11.17 15.00 11.33
N ASN A 120 12.22 15.78 11.57
CA ASN A 120 12.77 16.07 12.91
C ASN A 120 13.24 14.83 13.71
N ALA A 121 13.50 13.69 13.05
CA ALA A 121 14.03 12.51 13.72
C ALA A 121 15.47 12.73 14.22
N ASN A 122 15.70 12.38 15.49
CA ASN A 122 17.05 12.36 16.05
C ASN A 122 17.77 11.07 15.61
N VAL A 123 18.76 11.20 14.72
CA VAL A 123 19.63 10.08 14.33
C VAL A 123 20.77 9.95 15.34
N PHE A 124 20.63 9.01 16.28
CA PHE A 124 21.62 8.80 17.35
C PHE A 124 22.71 7.77 17.00
N LYS A 125 22.53 6.96 15.95
CA LYS A 125 23.52 5.95 15.54
C LYS A 125 24.48 6.52 14.49
N PRO A 126 25.81 6.58 14.74
CA PRO A 126 26.78 7.12 13.78
C PRO A 126 26.75 6.41 12.42
N ASN A 127 26.71 5.08 12.41
CA ASN A 127 26.65 4.30 11.17
C ASN A 127 25.40 4.62 10.34
N ALA A 128 24.26 4.89 10.98
CA ALA A 128 23.05 5.24 10.26
C ALA A 128 23.17 6.60 9.55
N LYS A 129 23.86 7.58 10.17
CA LYS A 129 24.14 8.87 9.51
C LYS A 129 24.98 8.68 8.24
N VAL A 130 26.05 7.89 8.33
CA VAL A 130 26.91 7.57 7.18
C VAL A 130 26.11 6.90 6.05
N TYR A 131 25.23 5.97 6.39
CA TYR A 131 24.40 5.28 5.37
C TYR A 131 23.36 6.21 4.75
N ILE A 132 22.77 7.12 5.54
CA ILE A 132 21.85 8.15 5.02
C ILE A 132 22.61 9.08 4.09
N GLU A 133 23.77 9.61 4.49
CA GLU A 133 24.62 10.46 3.64
C GLU A 133 24.98 9.75 2.33
N SER A 134 25.35 8.46 2.40
CA SER A 134 25.63 7.65 1.22
C SER A 134 24.40 7.47 0.30
N LEU A 135 23.20 7.30 0.87
CA LEU A 135 21.94 7.26 0.11
C LEU A 135 21.72 8.57 -0.65
N MET A 136 21.86 9.69 0.06
CA MET A 136 21.69 11.04 -0.49
C MET A 136 22.68 11.32 -1.61
N GLU A 137 23.94 10.93 -1.45
CA GLU A 137 24.99 11.11 -2.45
C GLU A 137 24.77 10.22 -3.67
N LYS A 138 24.63 8.90 -3.49
CA LYS A 138 24.49 7.93 -4.59
C LYS A 138 23.29 8.23 -5.48
N CYS A 139 22.16 8.57 -4.87
CA CYS A 139 20.93 8.86 -5.60
C CYS A 139 20.75 10.36 -5.91
N ASN A 140 21.74 11.19 -5.57
CA ASN A 140 21.72 12.64 -5.75
C ASN A 140 20.41 13.29 -5.24
N PHE A 141 19.93 12.81 -4.10
CA PHE A 141 18.77 13.37 -3.44
C PHE A 141 19.13 14.67 -2.74
N ARG A 142 18.22 15.64 -2.81
CA ARG A 142 18.19 16.79 -1.90
C ARG A 142 17.61 16.36 -0.56
N GLU A 143 16.60 15.50 -0.60
CA GLU A 143 15.92 14.99 0.59
C GLU A 143 15.35 13.58 0.34
N PHE A 144 15.46 12.70 1.33
CA PHE A 144 14.72 11.45 1.42
C PHE A 144 14.04 11.44 2.79
N GLN A 145 12.71 11.41 2.79
CA GLN A 145 11.91 11.42 4.02
C GLN A 145 10.98 10.22 4.08
N THR A 146 10.59 9.86 5.29
CA THR A 146 9.55 8.87 5.55
C THR A 146 8.47 9.44 6.47
N CYS A 147 7.25 8.93 6.36
CA CYS A 147 6.19 9.22 7.32
C CYS A 147 5.53 7.91 7.74
N GLU A 148 4.99 7.85 8.94
CA GLU A 148 4.13 6.75 9.33
C GLU A 148 2.80 6.87 8.58
N VAL A 149 2.31 5.72 8.12
CA VAL A 149 1.06 5.61 7.38
C VAL A 149 0.08 4.69 8.13
N ARG A 150 -1.20 4.74 7.77
CA ARG A 150 -2.29 4.06 8.50
C ARG A 150 -2.52 2.66 7.96
N HIS A 151 -1.71 1.70 8.42
CA HIS A 151 -1.80 0.30 8.02
C HIS A 151 -1.49 -0.63 9.19
N CYS A 152 -0.32 -1.29 9.18
CA CYS A 152 0.19 -2.05 10.32
C CYS A 152 1.21 -1.23 11.12
N LYS A 153 1.63 -1.75 12.29
CA LYS A 153 2.62 -1.06 13.13
C LYS A 153 3.96 -0.96 12.41
N ASN A 154 4.54 0.24 12.39
CA ASN A 154 5.76 0.57 11.63
C ASN A 154 5.58 0.40 10.11
N ALA A 155 4.43 0.79 9.56
CA ALA A 155 4.26 1.01 8.13
C ALA A 155 4.66 2.44 7.75
N PHE A 156 5.36 2.59 6.62
CA PHE A 156 5.86 3.87 6.15
C PHE A 156 5.56 4.12 4.68
N GLY A 157 5.24 5.37 4.37
CA GLY A 157 5.42 5.95 3.05
C GLY A 157 6.76 6.67 2.96
N CYS A 158 7.24 6.95 1.75
CA CYS A 158 8.47 7.71 1.54
C CYS A 158 8.30 8.84 0.51
N SER A 159 9.12 9.87 0.65
CA SER A 159 9.28 10.93 -0.33
C SER A 159 10.74 11.07 -0.73
N MET A 160 10.98 11.13 -2.03
CA MET A 160 12.29 11.29 -2.65
C MET A 160 12.30 12.60 -3.44
N VAL A 161 13.10 13.56 -2.98
CA VAL A 161 13.29 14.85 -3.63
C VAL A 161 14.67 14.89 -4.23
N HIS A 162 14.76 14.95 -5.55
CA HIS A 162 16.04 14.97 -6.26
C HIS A 162 16.59 16.39 -6.39
N LYS A 163 17.92 16.55 -6.48
CA LYS A 163 18.53 17.88 -6.62
C LYS A 163 18.16 18.61 -7.92
N SER A 164 17.69 17.88 -8.94
CA SER A 164 17.16 18.50 -10.17
C SER A 164 15.72 19.03 -10.03
N GLY A 165 15.08 18.86 -8.86
CA GLY A 165 13.82 19.52 -8.53
C GLY A 165 12.56 18.65 -8.59
N TRP A 166 12.63 17.41 -9.07
CA TRP A 166 11.47 16.51 -9.04
C TRP A 166 11.27 15.87 -7.67
N LYS A 167 10.03 15.48 -7.38
CA LYS A 167 9.61 14.80 -6.14
C LYS A 167 8.73 13.61 -6.44
N VAL A 168 9.15 12.43 -6.00
CA VAL A 168 8.36 11.18 -6.08
C VAL A 168 7.94 10.78 -4.67
N VAL A 169 6.66 10.41 -4.51
CA VAL A 169 6.10 9.94 -3.25
C VAL A 169 5.55 8.52 -3.44
N TYR A 170 5.83 7.64 -2.49
CA TYR A 170 5.31 6.29 -2.48
C TYR A 170 4.56 6.02 -1.18
N SER A 171 3.33 5.54 -1.27
CA SER A 171 2.47 5.35 -0.11
C SER A 171 2.85 4.15 0.76
N GLY A 172 3.38 3.07 0.15
CA GLY A 172 3.21 1.73 0.72
C GLY A 172 1.72 1.37 0.82
N ASP A 173 1.36 0.49 1.73
CA ASP A 173 -0.05 0.21 2.05
C ASP A 173 -0.55 1.17 3.12
N THR A 174 -1.74 1.73 2.91
CA THR A 174 -2.34 2.71 3.84
C THR A 174 -3.79 3.01 3.53
N MET A 175 -4.57 3.24 4.60
CA MET A 175 -5.76 4.12 4.54
C MET A 175 -5.36 5.56 4.18
N PRO A 176 -6.29 6.42 3.73
CA PRO A 176 -6.02 7.85 3.59
C PRO A 176 -5.39 8.45 4.85
N CYS A 177 -4.25 9.11 4.65
CA CYS A 177 -3.38 9.53 5.73
C CYS A 177 -2.89 10.96 5.50
N ALA A 178 -3.12 11.85 6.49
CA ALA A 178 -2.72 13.25 6.40
C ALA A 178 -1.20 13.43 6.35
N SER A 179 -0.44 12.63 7.11
CA SER A 179 1.03 12.68 7.10
C SER A 179 1.61 12.42 5.70
N LEU A 180 1.01 11.51 4.93
CA LEU A 180 1.43 11.25 3.55
C LEU A 180 1.14 12.45 2.65
N VAL A 181 -0.03 13.07 2.79
CA VAL A 181 -0.41 14.30 2.06
C VAL A 181 0.57 15.43 2.37
N ASP A 182 0.85 15.67 3.65
CA ASP A 182 1.70 16.76 4.12
C ASP A 182 3.16 16.57 3.67
N MET A 183 3.74 15.39 3.90
CA MET A 183 5.09 15.03 3.43
C MET A 183 5.15 15.10 1.90
N GLY A 184 4.09 14.70 1.22
CA GLY A 184 4.04 14.57 -0.23
C GLY A 184 3.73 15.84 -1.00
N LYS A 185 3.38 16.95 -0.32
CA LYS A 185 2.88 18.18 -0.95
C LYS A 185 3.67 18.60 -2.19
N ASP A 186 2.95 18.95 -3.25
CA ASP A 186 3.45 19.37 -4.57
C ASP A 186 4.33 18.31 -5.26
N ALA A 187 4.05 17.01 -5.03
CA ALA A 187 4.76 15.91 -5.68
C ALA A 187 4.69 15.99 -7.21
N SER A 188 5.79 15.67 -7.88
CA SER A 188 5.80 15.45 -9.33
C SER A 188 5.07 14.16 -9.69
N LEU A 189 5.22 13.13 -8.86
CA LEU A 189 4.54 11.85 -9.00
C LEU A 189 4.18 11.30 -7.62
N LEU A 190 2.92 10.94 -7.44
CA LEU A 190 2.47 10.10 -6.35
C LEU A 190 2.23 8.68 -6.89
N ILE A 191 2.86 7.69 -6.28
CA ILE A 191 2.56 6.26 -6.48
C ILE A 191 1.78 5.82 -5.25
N HIS A 192 0.48 5.60 -5.41
CA HIS A 192 -0.42 5.30 -4.30
C HIS A 192 -1.08 3.92 -4.44
N GLU A 193 -1.22 3.20 -3.34
CA GLU A 193 -2.01 1.97 -3.29
C GLU A 193 -3.50 2.26 -3.56
N ALA A 194 -4.14 1.38 -4.31
CA ALA A 194 -5.57 1.44 -4.60
C ALA A 194 -6.13 0.02 -4.51
N THR A 195 -5.96 -0.60 -3.34
CA THR A 195 -6.17 -2.03 -3.16
C THR A 195 -7.61 -2.44 -3.39
N LEU A 196 -8.58 -1.62 -2.94
CA LEU A 196 -10.00 -1.92 -3.04
C LEU A 196 -10.72 -1.05 -4.09
N GLU A 197 -11.85 -1.58 -4.57
CA GLU A 197 -12.78 -0.84 -5.42
C GLU A 197 -13.60 0.15 -4.60
N ASP A 198 -14.14 1.17 -5.27
CA ASP A 198 -15.14 2.04 -4.67
C ASP A 198 -16.43 1.25 -4.38
N GLY A 199 -17.09 1.55 -3.27
CA GLY A 199 -18.18 0.75 -2.71
C GLY A 199 -17.72 -0.36 -1.74
N MET A 200 -16.41 -0.49 -1.50
CA MET A 200 -15.84 -1.42 -0.51
C MET A 200 -15.20 -0.67 0.67
N GLU A 201 -15.69 0.51 1.02
CA GLU A 201 -15.07 1.40 2.02
C GLU A 201 -14.98 0.76 3.41
N GLU A 202 -15.97 -0.02 3.82
CA GLU A 202 -15.96 -0.74 5.10
C GLU A 202 -14.83 -1.79 5.13
N GLU A 203 -14.68 -2.56 4.05
CA GLU A 203 -13.61 -3.56 3.92
C GLU A 203 -12.24 -2.87 3.82
N ALA A 204 -12.18 -1.70 3.18
CA ALA A 204 -10.97 -0.89 3.09
C ALA A 204 -10.52 -0.46 4.49
N ILE A 205 -11.45 0.03 5.32
CA ILE A 205 -11.21 0.38 6.73
C ILE A 205 -10.74 -0.83 7.53
N GLU A 206 -11.44 -1.97 7.42
CA GLU A 206 -11.12 -3.20 8.16
C GLU A 206 -9.73 -3.72 7.81
N LYS A 207 -9.40 -3.74 6.53
CA LYS A 207 -8.10 -4.23 6.02
C LYS A 207 -7.02 -3.16 6.01
N THR A 208 -7.36 -1.93 6.38
CA THR A 208 -6.45 -0.77 6.45
C THR A 208 -5.78 -0.42 5.12
N HIS A 209 -6.57 -0.41 4.04
CA HIS A 209 -6.15 -0.06 2.67
C HIS A 209 -7.02 1.07 2.08
N SER A 210 -6.63 1.62 0.93
CA SER A 210 -7.42 2.64 0.24
C SER A 210 -8.32 2.06 -0.85
N THR A 211 -9.48 2.69 -1.05
CA THR A 211 -10.21 2.53 -2.32
C THR A 211 -9.54 3.36 -3.43
N THR A 212 -9.98 3.16 -4.67
CA THR A 212 -9.48 3.92 -5.83
C THR A 212 -9.75 5.42 -5.67
N SER A 213 -10.99 5.82 -5.37
CA SER A 213 -11.35 7.23 -5.18
C SER A 213 -10.61 7.86 -3.99
N GLN A 214 -10.40 7.10 -2.91
CA GLN A 214 -9.64 7.56 -1.75
C GLN A 214 -8.17 7.85 -2.10
N ALA A 215 -7.52 6.96 -2.86
CA ALA A 215 -6.15 7.16 -3.33
C ALA A 215 -6.03 8.39 -4.24
N VAL A 216 -7.00 8.60 -5.13
CA VAL A 216 -7.08 9.79 -5.98
C VAL A 216 -7.27 11.05 -5.14
N GLU A 217 -8.18 11.05 -4.16
CA GLU A 217 -8.41 12.19 -3.26
C GLU A 217 -7.13 12.58 -2.50
N VAL A 218 -6.36 11.59 -2.00
CA VAL A 218 -5.07 11.82 -1.36
C VAL A 218 -4.11 12.55 -2.32
N GLY A 219 -4.02 12.10 -3.57
CA GLY A 219 -3.18 12.75 -4.59
C GLY A 219 -3.63 14.17 -4.95
N MET A 220 -4.94 14.40 -5.04
CA MET A 220 -5.48 15.74 -5.30
C MET A 220 -5.19 16.68 -4.13
N ARG A 221 -5.38 16.24 -2.89
CA ARG A 221 -5.05 17.02 -1.68
C ARG A 221 -3.56 17.28 -1.52
N MET A 222 -2.73 16.34 -1.98
CA MET A 222 -1.27 16.49 -2.07
C MET A 222 -0.85 17.52 -3.12
N ASN A 223 -1.77 17.97 -3.99
CA ASN A 223 -1.46 18.73 -5.19
C ASN A 223 -0.41 18.01 -6.06
N ALA A 224 -0.54 16.68 -6.17
CA ALA A 224 0.36 15.88 -7.00
C ALA A 224 0.14 16.23 -8.48
N LYS A 225 1.22 16.43 -9.22
CA LYS A 225 1.17 16.67 -10.67
C LYS A 225 0.59 15.46 -11.41
N PHE A 226 0.94 14.25 -10.98
CA PHE A 226 0.42 12.99 -11.52
C PHE A 226 0.28 11.93 -10.43
N ILE A 227 -0.73 11.06 -10.56
CA ILE A 227 -1.05 9.99 -9.62
C ILE A 227 -1.00 8.66 -10.38
N MET A 228 -0.06 7.80 -10.00
CA MET A 228 0.01 6.42 -10.47
C MET A 228 -0.60 5.50 -9.43
N LEU A 229 -1.73 4.90 -9.74
CA LEU A 229 -2.40 3.92 -8.90
C LEU A 229 -1.70 2.57 -9.03
N ASN A 230 -1.45 1.93 -7.90
CA ASN A 230 -0.71 0.67 -7.78
C ASN A 230 -1.38 -0.24 -6.73
N HIS A 231 -0.80 -1.42 -6.48
CA HIS A 231 -1.22 -2.33 -5.40
C HIS A 231 -2.66 -2.84 -5.49
N PHE A 232 -3.14 -3.15 -6.69
CA PHE A 232 -4.52 -3.61 -6.87
C PHE A 232 -4.74 -5.02 -6.30
N SER A 233 -5.83 -5.20 -5.55
CA SER A 233 -6.23 -6.54 -5.12
C SER A 233 -6.58 -7.41 -6.33
N GLN A 234 -5.84 -8.49 -6.48
CA GLN A 234 -6.08 -9.46 -7.56
C GLN A 234 -7.42 -10.21 -7.44
N ARG A 235 -8.05 -10.14 -6.26
CA ARG A 235 -9.34 -10.78 -5.99
C ARG A 235 -10.51 -9.94 -6.49
N TYR A 236 -10.32 -8.62 -6.53
CA TYR A 236 -11.41 -7.67 -6.73
C TYR A 236 -11.26 -6.99 -8.09
N ALA A 237 -10.14 -6.28 -8.31
CA ALA A 237 -9.97 -5.45 -9.50
C ALA A 237 -8.85 -5.97 -10.41
N LYS A 238 -9.21 -6.33 -11.65
CA LYS A 238 -8.22 -6.51 -12.72
C LYS A 238 -7.78 -5.15 -13.30
N ILE A 239 -8.76 -4.25 -13.43
CA ILE A 239 -8.60 -2.81 -13.72
C ILE A 239 -9.57 -2.03 -12.81
N PRO A 240 -9.19 -0.89 -12.24
CA PRO A 240 -10.13 -0.09 -11.46
C PRO A 240 -11.25 0.50 -12.33
N LEU A 241 -12.46 0.56 -11.80
CA LEU A 241 -13.58 1.23 -12.47
C LEU A 241 -13.44 2.75 -12.29
N PHE A 242 -13.45 3.51 -13.38
CA PHE A 242 -13.29 4.96 -13.35
C PHE A 242 -14.51 5.69 -13.91
N SER A 243 -14.94 6.74 -13.20
CA SER A 243 -15.80 7.78 -13.73
C SER A 243 -15.06 8.59 -14.80
N GLU A 244 -15.78 9.01 -15.83
CA GLU A 244 -15.22 9.68 -17.02
C GLU A 244 -14.53 11.03 -16.68
N ASP A 245 -14.88 11.64 -15.55
CA ASP A 245 -14.52 13.02 -15.21
C ASP A 245 -13.16 13.21 -14.50
N SER A 246 -12.46 12.13 -14.11
CA SER A 246 -11.27 12.22 -13.25
C SER A 246 -9.92 12.09 -13.96
N SER A 247 -9.90 11.93 -15.29
CA SER A 247 -8.85 11.13 -15.95
C SER A 247 -7.51 11.81 -16.26
N GLU A 248 -7.38 13.14 -16.32
CA GLU A 248 -6.20 13.78 -16.93
C GLU A 248 -4.88 13.62 -16.16
N LYS A 249 -4.91 13.24 -14.88
CA LYS A 249 -3.70 13.12 -14.03
C LYS A 249 -3.52 11.74 -13.41
N ILE A 250 -4.25 10.75 -13.91
CA ILE A 250 -4.31 9.42 -13.30
C ILE A 250 -3.74 8.38 -14.26
N GLY A 251 -2.85 7.55 -13.75
CA GLY A 251 -2.33 6.35 -14.41
C GLY A 251 -2.64 5.10 -13.60
N ILE A 252 -2.68 3.97 -14.30
CA ILE A 252 -2.89 2.64 -13.73
C ILE A 252 -1.62 1.84 -13.98
N ALA A 253 -0.95 1.40 -12.92
CA ALA A 253 0.23 0.58 -13.06
C ALA A 253 -0.13 -0.82 -13.59
N PHE A 254 0.72 -1.37 -14.44
CA PHE A 254 0.70 -2.77 -14.86
C PHE A 254 2.10 -3.37 -14.72
N ASP A 255 2.18 -4.67 -14.51
CA ASP A 255 3.45 -5.38 -14.52
C ASP A 255 4.21 -5.09 -15.83
N HIS A 256 5.50 -4.78 -15.71
CA HIS A 256 6.39 -4.37 -16.82
C HIS A 256 6.09 -3.01 -17.46
N MET A 257 5.12 -2.24 -16.96
CA MET A 257 4.91 -0.87 -17.41
C MET A 257 6.15 -0.02 -17.12
N GLN A 258 6.61 0.73 -18.11
CA GLN A 258 7.68 1.71 -17.99
C GLN A 258 7.13 3.08 -18.38
N VAL A 259 7.39 4.08 -17.54
CA VAL A 259 6.91 5.45 -17.74
C VAL A 259 8.01 6.44 -17.37
N CYS A 260 8.09 7.55 -18.10
CA CYS A 260 8.82 8.74 -17.70
C CYS A 260 7.86 9.92 -17.46
N PHE A 261 8.38 11.07 -17.02
CA PHE A 261 7.53 12.23 -16.70
C PHE A 261 6.90 12.87 -17.93
N GLU A 262 7.51 12.68 -19.10
CA GLU A 262 7.01 13.12 -20.40
C GLU A 262 5.75 12.34 -20.83
N ASP A 263 5.54 11.14 -20.28
CA ASP A 263 4.40 10.28 -20.63
C ASP A 263 3.10 10.67 -19.91
N PHE A 264 3.13 11.58 -18.94
CA PHE A 264 1.94 11.98 -18.17
C PHE A 264 0.80 12.47 -19.08
N ASP A 265 1.17 13.15 -20.17
CA ASP A 265 0.33 13.55 -21.32
C ASP A 265 -0.47 12.41 -21.98
N ALA A 266 0.15 11.24 -22.03
CA ALA A 266 -0.25 10.13 -22.87
C ALA A 266 -0.95 9.02 -22.07
N ILE A 267 -0.53 8.79 -20.82
CA ILE A 267 -1.03 7.71 -19.98
C ILE A 267 -2.57 7.74 -19.81
N PRO A 268 -3.21 8.88 -19.47
CA PRO A 268 -4.67 8.97 -19.39
C PRO A 268 -5.40 8.53 -20.67
N LYS A 269 -4.79 8.78 -21.84
CA LYS A 269 -5.39 8.46 -23.15
C LYS A 269 -5.44 6.95 -23.39
N LEU A 270 -4.67 6.16 -22.65
CA LEU A 270 -4.69 4.70 -22.71
C LEU A 270 -5.90 4.08 -21.99
N ILE A 271 -6.64 4.85 -21.18
CA ILE A 271 -7.78 4.33 -20.42
C ILE A 271 -8.85 3.75 -21.34
N LEU A 272 -9.17 4.42 -22.46
CA LEU A 272 -10.18 3.92 -23.41
C LEU A 272 -9.77 2.59 -24.08
N PRO A 273 -8.56 2.47 -24.66
CA PRO A 273 -8.05 1.18 -25.13
C PRO A 273 -8.01 0.10 -24.04
N LEU A 274 -7.64 0.43 -22.81
CA LEU A 274 -7.62 -0.52 -21.69
C LEU A 274 -9.05 -0.98 -21.35
N LYS A 275 -10.03 -0.08 -21.31
CA LYS A 275 -11.44 -0.46 -21.12
C LYS A 275 -11.91 -1.44 -22.20
N ALA A 276 -11.52 -1.22 -23.46
CA ALA A 276 -11.85 -2.14 -24.55
C ALA A 276 -11.14 -3.49 -24.43
N LEU A 277 -9.86 -3.52 -24.01
CA LEU A 277 -9.08 -4.74 -23.86
C LEU A 277 -9.59 -5.62 -22.70
N PHE A 278 -10.15 -5.01 -21.67
CA PHE A 278 -10.64 -5.67 -20.47
C PHE A 278 -12.17 -5.56 -20.33
N ALA A 279 -12.90 -5.53 -21.45
CA ALA A 279 -14.34 -5.32 -21.44
C ALA A 279 -15.08 -6.43 -20.66
N ASP A 280 -14.75 -7.70 -20.94
CA ASP A 280 -15.34 -8.87 -20.27
C ASP A 280 -15.08 -8.84 -18.75
N GLU A 281 -13.85 -8.45 -18.37
CA GLU A 281 -13.48 -8.25 -16.97
C GLU A 281 -14.28 -7.16 -16.27
N ILE A 282 -14.48 -6.03 -16.96
CA ILE A 282 -15.21 -4.89 -16.42
C ILE A 282 -16.68 -5.27 -16.22
N GLU A 283 -17.30 -5.94 -17.19
CA GLU A 283 -18.68 -6.44 -17.07
C GLU A 283 -18.82 -7.40 -15.87
N GLU A 284 -17.89 -8.36 -15.71
CA GLU A 284 -17.89 -9.26 -14.56
C GLU A 284 -17.75 -8.51 -13.22
N MET A 285 -16.92 -7.47 -13.18
CA MET A 285 -16.72 -6.64 -11.99
C MET A 285 -17.98 -5.80 -11.67
N GLU A 286 -18.62 -5.22 -12.68
CA GLU A 286 -19.87 -4.47 -12.53
C GLU A 286 -21.00 -5.35 -11.99
N GLU A 287 -21.19 -6.56 -12.53
CA GLU A 287 -22.19 -7.50 -12.00
C GLU A 287 -21.95 -7.85 -10.52
N ARG A 288 -20.68 -8.06 -10.14
CA ARG A 288 -20.32 -8.37 -8.75
C ARG A 288 -20.62 -7.18 -7.84
N ARG A 289 -20.33 -5.96 -8.31
CA ARG A 289 -20.65 -4.73 -7.60
C ARG A 289 -22.15 -4.59 -7.37
N GLU A 290 -22.97 -4.75 -8.40
CA GLU A 290 -24.43 -4.70 -8.28
C GLU A 290 -24.97 -5.76 -7.29
N LYS A 291 -24.44 -6.99 -7.37
CA LYS A 291 -24.79 -8.07 -6.43
C LYS A 291 -24.43 -7.72 -4.99
N ARG A 292 -23.30 -7.03 -4.74
CA ARG A 292 -22.91 -6.53 -3.41
C ARG A 292 -23.85 -5.43 -2.94
N GLU A 293 -24.09 -4.42 -3.75
CA GLU A 293 -25.00 -3.30 -3.44
C GLU A 293 -26.41 -3.81 -3.08
N LEU A 294 -26.93 -4.78 -3.84
CA LEU A 294 -28.23 -5.40 -3.56
C LEU A 294 -28.25 -6.17 -2.23
N ARG A 295 -27.13 -6.81 -1.85
CA ARG A 295 -27.01 -7.49 -0.55
C ARG A 295 -27.03 -6.47 0.59
N TYR A 296 -26.25 -5.40 0.48
CA TYR A 296 -26.24 -4.32 1.47
C TYR A 296 -27.61 -3.67 1.64
N LEU A 297 -28.31 -3.38 0.53
CA LEU A 297 -29.67 -2.84 0.59
C LEU A 297 -30.65 -3.80 1.30
N LYS A 298 -30.54 -5.11 1.03
CA LYS A 298 -31.37 -6.13 1.71
C LYS A 298 -31.05 -6.22 3.20
N GLU A 299 -29.79 -6.13 3.59
CA GLU A 299 -29.36 -6.16 4.99
C GLU A 299 -29.78 -4.90 5.74
N ALA A 300 -29.60 -3.72 5.14
CA ALA A 300 -30.07 -2.45 5.67
C ALA A 300 -31.61 -2.43 5.82
N PHE A 301 -32.33 -2.96 4.84
CA PHE A 301 -33.79 -3.07 4.92
C PHE A 301 -34.23 -4.00 6.05
N LYS A 302 -33.60 -5.17 6.21
CA LYS A 302 -33.86 -6.08 7.35
C LYS A 302 -33.57 -5.42 8.70
N ALA A 303 -32.44 -4.71 8.82
CA ALA A 303 -32.08 -3.98 10.03
C ALA A 303 -33.10 -2.87 10.36
N SER A 304 -33.61 -2.17 9.35
CA SER A 304 -34.64 -1.14 9.55
C SER A 304 -35.99 -1.71 10.03
N GLN A 305 -36.38 -2.91 9.56
CA GLN A 305 -37.61 -3.58 10.00
C GLN A 305 -37.51 -4.08 11.46
N THR A 306 -36.33 -4.54 11.89
CA THR A 306 -36.10 -4.93 13.29
C THR A 306 -36.15 -3.75 14.27
N VAL A 307 -35.82 -2.54 13.83
CA VAL A 307 -35.88 -1.33 14.68
C VAL A 307 -37.31 -0.79 14.81
N VAL A 308 -38.18 -1.01 13.81
CA VAL A 308 -39.60 -0.60 13.86
C VAL A 308 -40.46 -1.59 14.66
N GLY A 309 -40.03 -2.85 14.79
CA GLY A 309 -40.75 -3.90 15.53
C GLY A 309 -40.77 -3.74 17.05
N ASP A 310 -39.95 -2.85 17.64
CA ASP A 310 -39.78 -2.74 19.10
C ASP A 310 -40.43 -1.48 19.72
N ARG A 311 -41.30 -0.78 18.97
CA ARG A 311 -42.15 0.29 19.51
C ARG A 311 -43.61 -0.13 19.51
N SER A 312 -44.01 -0.92 20.50
CA SER A 312 -45.43 -1.08 20.85
C SER A 312 -45.90 0.10 21.72
N PRO A 313 -47.09 0.69 21.46
CA PRO A 313 -47.56 1.84 22.22
C PRO A 313 -47.98 1.42 23.64
N ALA A 314 -47.49 2.16 24.63
CA ALA A 314 -47.88 2.01 26.02
C ALA A 314 -49.41 2.13 26.17
N LYS A 315 -50.05 1.06 26.66
CA LYS A 315 -51.46 1.10 27.06
C LYS A 315 -51.59 1.86 28.38
N THR A 316 -52.15 3.06 28.31
CA THR A 316 -52.65 3.82 29.46
C THR A 316 -53.76 3.02 30.13
N LYS A 317 -53.54 2.55 31.37
CA LYS A 317 -54.60 1.98 32.22
C LYS A 317 -55.24 3.11 33.02
N LEU A 318 -56.53 3.36 32.79
CA LEU A 318 -57.39 4.11 33.69
C LEU A 318 -57.62 3.29 34.97
N GLU A 319 -57.45 3.95 36.11
CA GLU A 319 -57.90 3.48 37.42
C GLU A 319 -59.42 3.62 37.53
N GLN A 320 -60.09 2.54 37.90
CA GLN A 320 -61.37 2.61 38.62
C GLN A 320 -61.32 1.62 39.79
N THR A 321 -61.41 2.21 40.97
CA THR A 321 -61.53 1.57 42.28
C THR A 321 -62.95 1.09 42.50
N GLU A 322 -63.14 -0.18 42.84
CA GLU A 322 -64.29 -0.61 43.65
C GLU A 322 -63.86 -1.69 44.66
N ASP A 323 -64.26 -1.45 45.91
CA ASP A 323 -64.08 -2.26 47.10
C ASP A 323 -64.82 -3.62 47.01
N SER A 324 -64.21 -4.68 47.55
CA SER A 324 -64.83 -5.47 48.65
C SER A 324 -64.04 -6.74 49.03
N VAL A 325 -63.56 -6.72 50.27
CA VAL A 325 -63.66 -7.75 51.33
C VAL A 325 -63.58 -9.24 50.94
N GLY A 326 -62.56 -9.93 51.49
CA GLY A 326 -62.62 -11.38 51.71
C GLY A 326 -61.26 -12.04 51.99
N ALA A 327 -60.95 -12.27 53.26
CA ALA A 327 -59.70 -12.86 53.77
C ALA A 327 -59.70 -14.43 53.71
N PRO A 328 -58.80 -15.15 54.40
CA PRO A 328 -57.48 -15.56 53.92
C PRO A 328 -57.23 -17.08 54.09
N ASN A 329 -56.13 -17.62 53.53
CA ASN A 329 -55.33 -18.77 54.02
C ASN A 329 -54.56 -19.39 52.86
N LYS A 330 -53.42 -20.06 53.00
CA LYS A 330 -52.35 -20.19 54.01
C LYS A 330 -51.37 -21.18 53.36
N LYS A 331 -50.10 -21.09 53.76
CA LYS A 331 -49.09 -22.17 53.81
C LYS A 331 -48.37 -22.53 52.50
N LEU A 332 -47.04 -22.31 52.42
CA LEU A 332 -45.93 -23.06 53.03
C LEU A 332 -45.68 -24.41 52.33
N LYS A 333 -44.61 -24.52 51.53
CA LYS A 333 -43.30 -25.05 51.95
C LYS A 333 -42.36 -25.30 50.74
N THR A 334 -41.12 -24.89 51.00
CA THR A 334 -39.80 -25.17 50.42
C THR A 334 -39.45 -26.64 50.15
N THR A 335 -38.28 -26.78 49.49
CA THR A 335 -37.32 -27.90 49.30
C THR A 335 -37.45 -28.60 47.94
N ASN A 336 -36.43 -28.72 47.09
CA ASN A 336 -34.97 -28.51 47.23
C ASN A 336 -34.38 -27.94 45.94
#